data_AF-A0A923XV27-F1
#
_entry.id   AF-A0A923XV27-F1
#
_cell.length_a   1.000
_cell.length_b   1.000
_cell.length_c   1.000
_cell.angle_alpha   90.00
_cell.angle_beta   90.00
_cell.angle_gamma   90.00
#
_symmetry.space_group_name_H-M   'P 1'
#
loop_
_entity.id
_entity.type
_entity.pdbx_description
1 polymer ?
#
loop_
_entity_poly.entity_id
_entity_poly.type
_entity_poly.pdbx_seq_one_letter_code
_entity_poly.pdbx_strand_id
1 'polypeptide(L)'
;MEEKWYRVCKSNDLINKPLSKNINGIPIVLFRGKEQKVGVLLDRCPHRNIQMSKGWVENENLVCRHHGWHFDTDGICKKVAQIKEDEENNERNAISFNSVEENGFIYVHCDASPKQFPQIKERPAEIKYLVPQINNEKFLKFFLQLGIMLIIFGILIFLWFRLIPIFFINKVDTF
;
A
#
# COMPACT_ATOMS: atom_id res chain seq x y z
N MET A 1 16.40 14.24 9.20
CA MET A 1 15.26 13.47 8.67
C MET A 1 15.50 12.03 9.08
N GLU A 2 14.53 11.42 9.76
CA GLU A 2 14.65 10.03 10.24
C GLU A 2 14.81 9.09 9.05
N GLU A 3 15.85 8.24 9.08
CA GLU A 3 16.16 7.19 8.10
C GLU A 3 15.06 6.13 8.06
N LYS A 4 13.94 6.43 7.40
CA LYS A 4 12.73 5.60 7.43
C LYS A 4 12.73 4.57 6.30
N TRP A 5 12.87 3.31 6.70
CA TRP A 5 12.57 2.14 5.88
C TRP A 5 11.08 1.82 5.92
N TYR A 6 10.47 1.67 4.74
CA TYR A 6 9.06 1.35 4.59
C TYR A 6 8.90 -0.09 4.13
N ARG A 7 8.05 -0.87 4.81
CA ARG A 7 7.66 -2.21 4.35
C ARG A 7 6.66 -2.06 3.20
N VAL A 8 7.01 -2.55 2.01
CA VAL A 8 6.26 -2.25 0.77
C VAL A 8 5.40 -3.43 0.28
N CYS A 9 5.92 -4.65 0.31
CA CYS A 9 5.19 -5.87 -0.07
C CYS A 9 5.84 -7.12 0.52
N LYS A 10 5.18 -8.28 0.38
CA LYS A 10 5.82 -9.57 0.64
C LYS A 10 6.78 -9.87 -0.51
N SER A 11 7.88 -10.55 -0.21
CA SER A 11 8.84 -11.02 -1.20
C SER A 11 8.15 -11.83 -2.32
N ASN A 12 7.26 -12.75 -1.93
CA ASN A 12 6.53 -13.63 -2.84
C ASN A 12 5.45 -12.91 -3.67
N ASP A 13 5.16 -11.63 -3.40
CA ASP A 13 4.29 -10.85 -4.30
C ASP A 13 5.07 -10.39 -5.56
N LEU A 14 6.41 -10.40 -5.50
CA LEU A 14 7.31 -9.94 -6.54
C LEU A 14 7.95 -11.12 -7.28
N ILE A 15 7.14 -11.77 -8.12
CA ILE A 15 7.55 -12.98 -8.87
C ILE A 15 7.95 -12.64 -10.30
N ASN A 16 6.95 -12.42 -11.19
CA ASN A 16 7.18 -12.38 -12.64
C ASN A 16 6.93 -11.02 -13.30
N LYS A 17 6.30 -10.08 -12.59
CA LYS A 17 5.89 -8.80 -13.16
C LYS A 17 6.34 -7.65 -12.27
N PRO A 18 6.68 -6.50 -12.85
CA PRO A 18 6.92 -5.29 -12.09
C PRO A 18 5.69 -4.93 -11.25
N LEU A 19 5.92 -4.52 -10.00
CA LEU A 19 4.86 -4.18 -9.05
C LEU A 19 4.88 -2.67 -8.79
N SER A 20 3.76 -1.99 -9.04
CA SER A 20 3.59 -0.57 -8.70
C SER A 20 3.18 -0.41 -7.24
N LYS A 21 3.84 0.51 -6.53
CA LYS A 21 3.55 0.89 -5.15
C LYS A 21 3.69 2.40 -4.99
N ASN A 22 3.20 2.92 -3.87
CA ASN A 22 3.31 4.33 -3.54
C ASN A 22 3.83 4.45 -2.10
N ILE A 23 4.84 5.30 -1.89
CA ILE A 23 5.34 5.64 -0.56
C ILE A 23 5.22 7.15 -0.40
N ASN A 24 4.32 7.61 0.48
CA ASN A 24 4.11 9.04 0.78
C ASN A 24 3.94 9.92 -0.47
N GLY A 25 3.21 9.45 -1.48
CA GLY A 25 3.00 10.17 -2.74
C GLY A 25 4.05 9.90 -3.81
N ILE A 26 5.16 9.25 -3.48
CA ILE A 26 6.21 8.87 -4.45
C ILE A 26 5.82 7.53 -5.10
N PRO A 27 5.53 7.50 -6.41
CA PRO A 27 5.20 6.27 -7.11
C PRO A 27 6.49 5.50 -7.42
N ILE A 28 6.55 4.24 -7.01
CA ILE A 28 7.72 3.36 -7.21
C ILE A 28 7.32 2.08 -7.94
N VAL A 29 8.27 1.51 -8.67
CA VAL A 29 8.17 0.21 -9.31
C VAL A 29 9.21 -0.72 -8.70
N LEU A 30 8.78 -1.92 -8.31
CA LEU A 30 9.63 -2.99 -7.85
C LEU A 30 9.71 -4.06 -8.93
N PHE A 31 10.89 -4.66 -9.12
CA PHE A 31 11.08 -5.78 -10.03
C PHE A 31 12.25 -6.67 -9.56
N ARG A 32 12.30 -7.91 -10.06
CA ARG A 32 13.44 -8.81 -9.85
C ARG A 32 14.41 -8.65 -11.01
N GLY A 33 15.64 -8.27 -10.70
CA GLY A 33 16.74 -8.21 -11.66
C GLY A 33 17.68 -9.40 -11.52
N LYS A 34 18.95 -9.14 -11.78
CA LYS A 34 20.02 -10.16 -11.75
C LYS A 34 20.11 -10.83 -10.39
N GLU A 35 20.33 -12.14 -10.40
CA GLU A 35 20.47 -12.96 -9.17
C GLU A 35 19.27 -12.78 -8.22
N GLN A 36 18.07 -12.55 -8.76
CA GLN A 36 16.84 -12.27 -8.02
C GLN A 36 16.90 -11.01 -7.12
N LYS A 37 17.90 -10.14 -7.29
CA LYS A 37 17.99 -8.87 -6.54
C LYS A 37 16.77 -8.00 -6.81
N VAL A 38 16.23 -7.37 -5.76
CA VAL A 38 15.13 -6.42 -5.90
C VAL A 38 15.67 -5.09 -6.42
N GLY A 39 15.18 -4.66 -7.58
CA GLY A 39 15.32 -3.30 -8.08
C GLY A 39 14.11 -2.47 -7.68
N VAL A 40 14.34 -1.23 -7.23
CA VAL A 40 13.28 -0.27 -6.91
C VAL A 40 13.58 1.05 -7.59
N LEU A 41 12.74 1.45 -8.53
CA LEU A 41 12.90 2.68 -9.31
C LEU A 41 11.68 3.58 -9.12
N LEU A 42 11.82 4.87 -9.44
CA LEU A 42 10.67 5.75 -9.61
C LEU A 42 9.78 5.18 -10.71
N ASP A 43 8.46 5.11 -10.52
CA ASP A 43 7.54 4.54 -11.53
C ASP A 43 7.25 5.54 -12.68
N ARG A 44 8.31 6.11 -13.24
CA ARG A 44 8.32 7.08 -14.35
C ARG A 44 9.56 6.88 -15.19
N CYS A 45 9.37 6.55 -16.46
CA CYS A 45 10.47 6.45 -17.40
C CYS A 45 11.08 7.85 -17.65
N PRO A 46 12.41 8.03 -17.54
CA PRO A 46 13.06 9.34 -17.71
C PRO A 46 12.86 9.94 -19.12
N HIS A 47 12.53 9.11 -20.12
CA HIS A 47 12.24 9.58 -21.46
C HIS A 47 10.92 10.39 -21.56
N ARG A 48 9.78 9.84 -21.11
CA ARG A 48 8.44 10.47 -21.27
C ARG A 48 7.47 10.26 -20.10
N ASN A 49 7.99 9.98 -18.90
CA ASN A 49 7.21 9.79 -17.67
C ASN A 49 6.14 8.69 -17.73
N ILE A 50 6.25 7.75 -18.67
CA ILE A 50 5.35 6.59 -18.72
C ILE A 50 5.62 5.69 -17.51
N GLN A 51 4.55 5.13 -16.93
CA GLN A 51 4.62 4.15 -15.84
C GLN A 51 5.47 2.94 -16.27
N MET A 52 6.57 2.73 -15.58
CA MET A 52 7.48 1.62 -15.83
C MET A 52 6.93 0.29 -15.31
N SER A 53 6.07 0.33 -14.29
CA SER A 53 5.35 -0.82 -13.77
C SER A 53 4.40 -1.48 -14.77
N LYS A 54 4.04 -0.78 -15.85
CA LYS A 54 3.28 -1.33 -16.98
C LYS A 54 4.16 -2.03 -18.02
N GLY A 55 5.47 -2.08 -17.79
CA GLY A 55 6.45 -2.82 -18.57
C GLY A 55 6.54 -4.29 -18.19
N TRP A 56 7.69 -4.88 -18.48
CA TRP A 56 8.04 -6.26 -18.13
C TRP A 56 9.51 -6.36 -17.73
N VAL A 57 9.93 -7.51 -17.23
CA VAL A 57 11.35 -7.81 -17.00
C VAL A 57 11.85 -8.68 -18.15
N GLU A 58 12.97 -8.31 -18.75
CA GLU A 58 13.65 -9.09 -19.79
C GLU A 58 15.15 -9.00 -19.57
N ASN A 59 15.83 -10.15 -19.63
CA ASN A 59 17.27 -10.25 -19.40
C ASN A 59 17.69 -9.48 -18.14
N GLU A 60 16.99 -9.72 -17.03
CA GLU A 60 17.28 -9.16 -15.72
C GLU A 60 17.09 -7.62 -15.60
N ASN A 61 16.55 -6.98 -16.63
CA ASN A 61 16.30 -5.54 -16.68
C ASN A 61 14.81 -5.22 -16.77
N LEU A 62 14.40 -4.11 -16.17
CA LEU A 62 13.06 -3.55 -16.34
C LEU A 62 12.96 -2.88 -17.72
N VAL A 63 12.00 -3.32 -18.52
CA VAL A 63 11.77 -2.79 -19.87
C VAL A 63 10.57 -1.87 -19.88
N CYS A 64 10.79 -0.60 -20.26
CA CYS A 64 9.71 0.35 -20.46
C CYS A 64 8.89 -0.02 -21.70
N ARG A 65 7.58 -0.20 -21.52
CA ARG A 65 6.66 -0.60 -22.59
C ARG A 65 6.55 0.36 -23.77
N HIS A 66 6.95 1.62 -23.60
CA HIS A 66 6.72 2.64 -24.63
C HIS A 66 7.70 2.50 -25.80
N HIS A 67 9.00 2.42 -25.50
CA HIS A 67 10.06 2.41 -26.50
C HIS A 67 11.16 1.38 -26.20
N GLY A 68 10.93 0.45 -25.26
CA GLY A 68 11.87 -0.62 -24.96
C GLY A 68 13.19 -0.11 -24.38
N TRP A 69 13.13 0.83 -23.44
CA TRP A 69 14.31 1.23 -22.66
C TRP A 69 14.49 0.24 -21.51
N HIS A 70 15.71 -0.28 -21.33
CA HIS A 70 16.05 -1.27 -20.32
C HIS A 70 16.80 -0.62 -19.17
N PHE A 71 16.37 -0.89 -17.95
CA PHE A 71 16.98 -0.38 -16.72
C PHE A 71 17.39 -1.52 -15.81
N ASP A 72 18.60 -1.47 -15.27
CA ASP A 72 19.04 -2.41 -14.24
C ASP A 72 18.47 -2.05 -12.85
N THR A 73 18.80 -2.85 -11.84
CA THR A 73 18.30 -2.63 -10.46
C THR A 73 18.76 -1.32 -9.84
N ASP A 74 19.85 -0.75 -10.35
CA ASP A 74 20.44 0.49 -9.86
C ASP A 74 19.94 1.71 -10.65
N GLY A 75 19.07 1.48 -11.65
CA GLY A 75 18.43 2.50 -12.49
C GLY A 75 19.24 2.87 -13.73
N ILE A 76 20.37 2.21 -13.99
CA ILE A 76 21.22 2.51 -15.14
C ILE A 76 20.53 2.05 -16.41
N CYS A 77 20.43 2.94 -17.40
CA CYS A 77 19.91 2.59 -18.71
C CYS A 77 20.94 1.71 -19.45
N LYS A 78 20.63 0.43 -19.63
CA LYS A 78 21.53 -0.54 -20.27
C LYS A 78 21.35 -0.64 -21.77
N LYS A 79 20.16 -0.31 -22.27
CA LYS A 79 19.80 -0.47 -23.67
C LYS A 79 18.64 0.43 -24.04
N VAL A 80 18.78 1.12 -25.16
CA VAL A 80 17.69 1.78 -25.86
C VAL A 80 17.41 0.99 -27.14
N ALA A 81 16.24 0.33 -27.25
CA ALA A 81 15.95 -0.56 -28.39
C ALA A 81 16.04 0.11 -29.77
N GLN A 82 15.95 1.44 -29.84
CA GLN A 82 15.98 2.23 -31.07
C GLN A 82 17.40 2.63 -31.51
N ILE A 83 18.42 2.40 -30.67
CA ILE A 83 19.81 2.79 -30.91
C ILE A 83 20.65 1.51 -31.03
N LYS A 84 21.37 1.35 -32.15
CA LYS A 84 22.19 0.14 -32.41
C LYS A 84 23.55 0.19 -31.72
N GLU A 85 24.15 1.37 -31.69
CA GLU A 85 25.42 1.66 -31.03
C GLU A 85 25.13 2.75 -30.01
N ASP A 86 25.01 2.36 -28.75
CA ASP A 86 24.64 3.26 -27.68
C ASP A 86 25.86 3.55 -26.81
N GLU A 87 26.20 4.84 -26.70
CA GLU A 87 27.20 5.31 -25.76
C GLU A 87 26.57 5.46 -24.37
N GLU A 88 27.36 5.22 -23.33
CA GLU A 88 26.88 5.33 -21.96
C GLU A 88 26.45 6.78 -21.67
N ASN A 89 25.17 6.98 -21.36
CA ASN A 89 24.60 8.30 -21.13
C ASN A 89 23.81 8.30 -19.82
N ASN A 90 24.37 8.97 -18.81
CA ASN A 90 23.81 9.04 -17.46
C ASN A 90 22.50 9.83 -17.37
N GLU A 91 22.21 10.73 -18.32
CA GLU A 91 20.95 11.49 -18.35
C GLU A 91 19.73 10.60 -18.60
N ARG A 92 19.98 9.38 -19.09
CA ARG A 92 18.95 8.37 -19.38
C ARG A 92 18.64 7.51 -18.18
N ASN A 93 19.38 7.61 -17.09
CA ASN A 93 19.20 6.77 -15.92
C ASN A 93 17.90 7.10 -15.19
N ALA A 94 17.24 6.06 -14.68
CA ALA A 94 16.09 6.19 -13.80
C ALA A 94 16.55 6.47 -12.37
N ILE A 95 15.71 7.16 -11.61
CA ILE A 95 15.94 7.36 -10.17
C ILE A 95 15.70 6.01 -9.48
N SER A 96 16.71 5.53 -8.75
CA SER A 96 16.66 4.30 -7.96
C SER A 96 16.58 4.58 -6.45
N PHE A 97 15.98 3.64 -5.74
CA PHE A 97 15.80 3.67 -4.29
C PHE A 97 16.45 2.45 -3.66
N ASN A 98 17.00 2.61 -2.45
CA ASN A 98 17.56 1.47 -1.75
C ASN A 98 16.45 0.52 -1.31
N SER A 99 16.70 -0.78 -1.45
CA SER A 99 15.80 -1.81 -0.97
C SER A 99 16.56 -2.92 -0.25
N VAL A 100 15.89 -3.53 0.72
CA VAL A 100 16.39 -4.70 1.43
C VAL A 100 15.26 -5.70 1.55
N GLU A 101 15.59 -6.96 1.31
CA GLU A 101 14.68 -8.08 1.46
C GLU A 101 15.05 -8.87 2.71
N GLU A 102 14.14 -8.91 3.69
CA GLU A 102 14.39 -9.54 4.97
C GLU A 102 13.08 -10.08 5.56
N ASN A 103 13.14 -11.25 6.21
CA ASN A 103 11.99 -11.88 6.88
C ASN A 103 10.75 -12.06 5.96
N GLY A 104 10.98 -12.32 4.66
CA GLY A 104 9.91 -12.52 3.67
C GLY A 104 9.21 -11.23 3.21
N PHE A 105 9.74 -10.06 3.54
CA PHE A 105 9.23 -8.76 3.12
C PHE A 105 10.30 -7.93 2.41
N ILE A 106 9.85 -7.02 1.56
CA ILE A 106 10.70 -6.03 0.91
C ILE A 106 10.52 -4.68 1.60
N TYR A 107 11.63 -4.08 2.01
CA TYR A 107 11.72 -2.76 2.61
C TYR A 107 12.38 -1.80 1.63
N VAL A 108 11.92 -0.55 1.60
CA VAL A 108 12.44 0.50 0.71
C VAL A 108 12.76 1.75 1.52
N HIS A 109 13.91 2.36 1.24
CA HIS A 109 14.31 3.65 1.77
C HIS A 109 14.02 4.75 0.74
N CYS A 110 13.38 5.85 1.17
CA CYS A 110 12.89 6.89 0.25
C CYS A 110 13.96 7.88 -0.22
N ASP A 111 15.14 7.91 0.40
CA ASP A 111 16.25 8.72 -0.10
C ASP A 111 16.94 7.98 -1.25
N ALA A 112 16.99 8.61 -2.43
CA ALA A 112 17.77 8.12 -3.56
C ALA A 112 19.26 8.10 -3.18
N SER A 113 19.88 6.91 -3.26
CA SER A 113 21.29 6.48 -3.06
C SER A 113 22.35 7.43 -2.44
N PRO A 114 23.32 6.96 -1.60
CA PRO A 114 23.40 5.74 -0.81
C PRO A 114 23.48 6.07 0.69
N LYS A 115 22.70 5.38 1.54
CA LYS A 115 23.07 5.22 2.96
C LYS A 115 22.76 3.81 3.42
N GLN A 116 23.79 3.24 4.03
CA GLN A 116 23.89 1.93 4.64
C GLN A 116 22.60 1.53 5.37
N PHE A 117 22.13 0.31 5.11
CA PHE A 117 21.02 -0.28 5.87
C PHE A 117 21.43 -0.33 7.35
N PRO A 118 20.72 0.35 8.26
CA PRO A 118 20.93 0.11 9.67
C PRO A 118 20.52 -1.33 9.95
N GLN A 119 21.43 -2.12 10.54
CA GLN A 119 21.13 -3.45 11.05
C GLN A 119 19.83 -3.37 11.87
N ILE A 120 18.76 -3.97 11.35
CA ILE A 120 17.51 -4.08 12.11
C ILE A 120 17.87 -4.98 13.29
N LYS A 121 18.08 -4.39 14.48
CA LYS A 121 18.09 -5.17 15.72
C LYS A 121 16.82 -5.99 15.69
N GLU A 122 16.95 -7.31 15.68
CA GLU A 122 15.83 -8.24 15.69
C GLU A 122 14.78 -7.69 16.65
N ARG A 123 13.63 -7.27 16.09
CA ARG A 123 12.49 -6.99 16.96
C ARG A 123 12.22 -8.32 17.65
N PRO A 124 12.10 -8.35 18.99
CA PRO A 124 11.82 -9.58 19.69
C PRO A 124 10.64 -10.26 19.00
N ALA A 125 10.85 -11.54 18.68
CA ALA A 125 9.86 -12.35 18.00
C ALA A 125 8.49 -12.16 18.65
N GLU A 126 7.46 -12.03 17.81
CA GLU A 126 6.07 -11.75 18.18
C GLU A 126 5.76 -10.33 18.66
N ILE A 127 5.58 -9.40 17.72
CA ILE A 127 4.39 -8.54 17.84
C ILE A 127 3.21 -9.42 17.40
N LYS A 128 2.70 -10.21 18.34
CA LYS A 128 1.39 -10.83 18.24
C LYS A 128 0.43 -9.66 18.06
N TYR A 129 0.00 -9.41 16.82
CA TYR A 129 -1.17 -8.56 16.61
C TYR A 129 -2.24 -9.17 17.50
N LEU A 130 -2.58 -8.50 18.61
CA LEU A 130 -3.82 -8.74 19.33
C LEU A 130 -4.92 -8.25 18.38
N VAL A 131 -5.11 -9.00 17.29
CA VAL A 131 -6.42 -9.10 16.65
C VAL A 131 -7.25 -9.75 17.74
N PRO A 132 -8.17 -9.03 18.42
CA PRO A 132 -9.09 -9.71 19.31
C PRO A 132 -9.75 -10.80 18.47
N GLN A 133 -9.53 -12.06 18.84
CA GLN A 133 -10.25 -13.19 18.28
C GLN A 133 -11.69 -13.03 18.76
N ILE A 134 -12.46 -12.21 18.05
CA ILE A 134 -13.88 -12.04 18.33
C ILE A 134 -14.50 -13.38 17.94
N ASN A 135 -14.68 -14.25 18.93
CA ASN A 135 -15.38 -15.51 18.71
C ASN A 135 -16.85 -15.22 18.38
N ASN A 136 -17.44 -16.11 17.60
CA ASN A 136 -18.82 -15.95 17.13
C ASN A 136 -19.80 -15.74 18.29
N GLU A 137 -19.54 -16.30 19.47
CA GLU A 137 -20.40 -16.10 20.65
C GLU A 137 -20.39 -14.67 21.20
N LYS A 138 -19.21 -14.04 21.35
CA LYS A 138 -19.14 -12.65 21.82
C LYS A 138 -19.71 -11.68 20.79
N PHE A 139 -19.50 -11.97 19.50
CA PHE A 139 -20.13 -11.23 18.41
C PHE A 139 -21.65 -11.36 18.47
N LEU A 140 -22.18 -12.59 18.56
CA LEU A 140 -23.62 -12.84 18.62
C LEU A 140 -24.27 -12.23 19.86
N LYS A 141 -23.62 -12.30 21.02
CA LYS A 141 -24.09 -11.63 22.26
C LYS A 141 -24.15 -10.12 22.10
N PHE A 142 -23.17 -9.51 21.42
CA PHE A 142 -23.18 -8.07 21.13
C PHE A 142 -24.39 -7.66 20.27
N PHE A 143 -24.68 -8.39 19.19
CA PHE A 143 -25.85 -8.10 18.34
C PHE A 143 -27.17 -8.39 19.04
N LEU A 144 -27.25 -9.45 19.85
CA LEU A 144 -28.45 -9.78 20.62
C LEU A 144 -28.75 -8.68 21.65
N GLN A 145 -27.72 -8.18 22.34
CA GLN A 145 -27.87 -7.13 23.34
C GLN A 145 -28.25 -5.78 22.73
N LEU A 146 -27.69 -5.45 21.55
CA LEU A 146 -28.09 -4.27 20.79
C LEU A 146 -29.55 -4.37 20.32
N GLY A 147 -29.98 -5.55 19.88
CA GLY A 147 -31.38 -5.82 19.51
C GLY A 147 -32.34 -5.66 20.69
N ILE A 148 -31.99 -6.19 21.87
CA ILE A 148 -32.80 -6.05 23.09
C ILE A 148 -32.90 -4.57 23.50
N MET A 149 -31.81 -3.80 23.41
CA MET A 149 -31.85 -2.36 23.71
C MET A 149 -32.81 -1.59 22.79
N LEU A 150 -32.81 -1.90 21.49
CA LEU A 150 -33.73 -1.26 20.53
C LEU A 150 -35.19 -1.62 20.81
N ILE A 151 -35.48 -2.86 21.22
CA ILE A 151 -36.84 -3.28 21.60
C ILE A 151 -37.30 -2.54 22.87
N ILE A 152 -36.46 -2.48 23.91
CA ILE A 152 -36.79 -1.77 25.16
C ILE A 152 -37.01 -0.27 24.87
N PHE A 153 -36.14 0.34 24.06
CA PHE A 153 -36.29 1.75 23.68
C PHE A 153 -37.57 1.99 22.88
N GLY A 154 -37.93 1.08 21.96
CA GLY A 154 -39.19 1.12 21.22
C GLY A 154 -40.42 0.99 22.13
N ILE A 155 -40.38 0.09 23.12
CA ILE A 155 -41.46 -0.08 24.12
C ILE A 155 -41.58 1.16 24.99
N LEU A 156 -40.47 1.75 25.44
CA LEU A 156 -40.47 2.99 26.22
C LEU A 156 -41.05 4.16 25.42
N ILE A 157 -40.70 4.30 24.14
CA ILE A 157 -41.30 5.28 23.23
C ILE A 157 -42.81 5.03 23.10
N PHE A 158 -43.23 3.78 22.87
CA PHE A 158 -44.63 3.43 22.72
C PHE A 158 -45.45 3.70 24.00
N LEU A 159 -44.90 3.39 25.17
CA LEU A 159 -45.51 3.70 26.47
C LEU A 159 -45.54 5.21 26.73
N TRP A 160 -44.52 5.95 26.31
CA TRP A 160 -44.49 7.42 26.38
C TRP A 160 -45.62 8.03 25.53
N PHE A 161 -45.82 7.56 24.30
CA PHE A 161 -46.96 7.99 23.45
C PHE A 161 -48.33 7.60 24.01
N ARG A 162 -48.43 6.55 24.82
CA ARG A 162 -49.69 6.08 25.42
C ARG A 162 -50.02 6.77 26.75
N LEU A 163 -49.01 7.28 27.46
CA LEU A 163 -49.13 7.96 28.75
C LEU A 163 -49.12 9.48 28.67
N ILE A 164 -48.85 10.07 27.49
CA ILE A 164 -49.14 11.48 27.25
C ILE A 164 -50.64 11.60 26.98
N PRO A 165 -51.43 12.23 27.88
CA PRO A 165 -52.80 12.53 27.57
C PRO A 165 -52.83 13.54 26.41
N ILE A 166 -53.77 13.34 25.49
CA ILE A 166 -54.11 14.23 24.37
C ILE A 166 -54.51 15.59 24.97
N PHE A 167 -53.56 16.43 25.34
CA PHE A 167 -53.79 17.75 25.94
C PHE A 167 -53.67 18.90 24.93
N PHE A 168 -53.80 18.60 23.63
CA PHE A 168 -53.61 19.60 22.57
C PHE A 168 -54.65 19.56 21.43
N ILE A 169 -55.84 18.98 21.63
CA ILE A 169 -56.90 19.03 20.59
C ILE A 169 -58.12 19.89 20.97
N ASN A 170 -58.41 20.16 22.25
CA ASN A 170 -59.63 20.90 22.62
C ASN A 170 -59.38 22.34 23.13
N LYS A 171 -58.67 23.16 22.35
CA LYS A 171 -58.68 24.61 22.60
C LYS A 171 -58.54 25.44 21.32
N VAL A 172 -59.27 25.06 20.28
CA VAL A 172 -59.66 25.97 19.20
C VAL A 172 -61.12 25.66 18.91
N ASP A 173 -62.02 26.24 19.70
CA ASP A 173 -63.39 26.58 19.29
C ASP A 173 -64.05 27.39 20.43
N THR A 174 -64.58 28.56 20.06
CA THR A 174 -65.38 29.53 20.84
C THR A 174 -64.63 30.48 21.80
N PHE A 175 -64.18 31.63 21.28
CA PHE A 175 -64.79 32.98 21.43
C PHE A 175 -63.91 34.03 20.73
#